data_AF-A0A843SMJ9-F1
#
_entry.id   AF-A0A843SMJ9-F1
#
_cell.length_a   1.000
_cell.length_b   1.000
_cell.length_c   1.000
_cell.angle_alpha   90.00
_cell.angle_beta   90.00
_cell.angle_gamma   90.00
#
_symmetry.space_group_name_H-M   'P 1'
#
loop_
_entity.id
_entity.type
_entity.pdbx_description
1 polymer ?
#
loop_
_entity_poly.entity_id
_entity_poly.type
_entity_poly.pdbx_seq_one_letter_code
_entity_poly.pdbx_strand_id
1 'polypeptide(L)'
;MKTTLFGVVAALAFATIPAAHADDTSVQIKGGHARIHIMQEDFADYKNAYQLTNGQVLKFSQRQAHFYAQIDKGERVEIFPTARDQFVSDAGTRFDFSDEAQTVGVANFGRLPLAKATGDTIVMAKR
;
A
#
# COMPACT_ATOMS: atom_id res chain seq x y z
N MET A 1 -19.00 2.49 82.52
CA MET A 1 -18.58 2.19 81.13
C MET A 1 -17.83 3.43 80.67
N LYS A 2 -16.49 3.44 80.47
CA LYS A 2 -15.68 2.75 79.43
C LYS A 2 -16.26 2.94 78.02
N THR A 3 -15.55 3.39 76.97
CA THR A 3 -14.23 4.07 76.78
C THR A 3 -14.16 4.52 75.30
N THR A 4 -13.61 5.71 74.98
CA THR A 4 -12.86 6.02 73.72
C THR A 4 -12.29 7.45 73.85
N LEU A 5 -10.99 7.69 74.02
CA LEU A 5 -9.85 7.59 73.06
C LEU A 5 -10.12 8.35 71.74
N PHE A 6 -9.59 9.57 71.55
CA PHE A 6 -8.19 10.00 71.27
C PHE A 6 -7.94 10.14 69.76
N GLY A 7 -7.42 11.28 69.28
CA GLY A 7 -7.11 11.51 67.86
C GLY A 7 -6.23 12.75 67.61
N VAL A 8 -5.06 12.51 66.99
CA VAL A 8 -3.94 13.45 66.72
C VAL A 8 -3.49 13.13 65.27
N VAL A 9 -2.94 14.00 64.40
CA VAL A 9 -1.89 15.03 64.56
C VAL A 9 -2.09 16.18 63.54
N ALA A 10 -1.42 17.32 63.74
CA ALA A 10 -1.20 18.34 62.71
C ALA A 10 -0.23 17.88 61.61
N ALA A 11 -0.33 18.45 60.40
CA ALA A 11 0.81 18.71 59.51
C ALA A 11 0.43 19.68 58.37
N LEU A 12 1.23 20.73 58.19
CA LEU A 12 1.36 21.48 56.93
C LEU A 12 2.52 20.87 56.14
N ALA A 13 2.32 20.52 54.87
CA ALA A 13 3.42 20.26 53.92
C ALA A 13 2.96 20.49 52.47
N PHE A 14 3.78 21.20 51.70
CA PHE A 14 3.61 21.46 50.27
C PHE A 14 4.24 20.37 49.39
N ALA A 15 3.87 20.38 48.10
CA ALA A 15 4.42 19.59 46.99
C ALA A 15 4.08 18.08 47.02
N THR A 16 3.60 17.48 45.93
CA THR A 16 4.26 17.43 44.62
C THR A 16 3.28 17.56 43.45
N ILE A 17 3.76 18.11 42.32
CA ILE A 17 3.08 18.04 41.02
C ILE A 17 3.55 16.74 40.34
N PRO A 18 2.69 15.74 40.10
CA PRO A 18 3.07 14.63 39.26
C PRO A 18 2.91 15.04 37.78
N ALA A 19 4.03 14.95 37.07
CA ALA A 19 4.17 14.72 35.64
C ALA A 19 3.18 15.40 34.67
N ALA A 20 3.71 16.28 33.83
CA ALA A 20 3.15 16.49 32.50
C ALA A 20 3.02 15.13 31.79
N HIS A 21 1.78 14.69 31.59
CA HIS A 21 1.50 13.73 30.54
C HIS A 21 1.66 14.48 29.23
N ALA A 22 2.83 14.31 28.62
CA ALA A 22 3.13 14.85 27.30
C ALA A 22 2.00 14.49 26.34
N ASP A 23 1.65 15.42 25.46
CA ASP A 23 0.73 15.17 24.35
C ASP A 23 1.08 13.84 23.70
N ASP A 24 0.16 12.88 23.76
CA ASP A 24 0.18 11.69 22.91
C ASP A 24 -0.13 12.16 21.48
N THR A 25 0.86 12.83 20.89
CA THR A 25 0.89 13.17 19.48
C THR A 25 1.27 11.91 18.72
N SER A 26 0.42 10.89 18.89
CA SER A 26 0.33 9.72 18.03
C SER A 26 -0.07 10.21 16.65
N VAL A 27 0.91 10.72 15.92
CA VAL A 27 0.79 10.97 14.49
C VAL A 27 0.61 9.59 13.87
N GLN A 28 -0.65 9.19 13.69
CA GLN A 28 -0.98 8.07 12.84
C GLN A 28 -0.45 8.41 11.44
N ILE A 29 0.71 7.85 11.10
CA ILE A 29 1.22 7.86 9.74
C ILE A 29 0.24 7.01 8.93
N LYS A 30 -0.73 7.66 8.29
CA LYS A 30 -1.61 7.09 7.26
C LYS A 30 -0.80 6.80 5.99
N GLY A 31 0.20 5.93 6.13
CA GLY A 31 1.09 5.42 5.10
C GLY A 31 1.24 3.90 5.16
N GLY A 32 0.51 3.24 6.07
CA GLY A 32 0.31 1.80 5.99
C GLY A 32 -0.58 1.47 4.80
N HIS A 33 0.03 1.17 3.65
CA HIS A 33 -0.63 0.41 2.60
C HIS A 33 -1.22 -0.84 3.29
N ALA A 34 -2.54 -0.98 3.28
CA ALA A 34 -3.17 -2.17 3.82
C ALA A 34 -2.55 -3.37 3.10
N ARG A 35 -1.96 -4.32 3.85
CA ARG A 35 -1.40 -5.54 3.28
C ARG A 35 -2.55 -6.43 2.80
N ILE A 36 -3.12 -6.07 1.66
CA ILE A 36 -4.15 -6.85 0.99
C ILE A 36 -3.46 -8.09 0.43
N HIS A 37 -3.64 -9.19 1.15
CA HIS A 37 -3.14 -10.49 0.75
C HIS A 37 -4.05 -11.05 -0.35
N ILE A 38 -3.68 -10.80 -1.60
CA ILE A 38 -4.29 -11.42 -2.77
C ILE A 38 -3.84 -12.88 -2.82
N MET A 39 -4.80 -13.80 -2.88
CA MET A 39 -4.49 -15.22 -2.98
C MET A 39 -3.95 -15.52 -4.37
N GLN A 40 -3.15 -16.59 -4.50
CA GLN A 40 -2.48 -16.90 -5.76
C GLN A 40 -3.45 -17.21 -6.91
N GLU A 41 -4.66 -17.66 -6.57
CA GLU A 41 -5.79 -17.88 -7.49
C GLU A 41 -6.38 -16.58 -8.05
N ASP A 42 -6.51 -15.52 -7.23
CA ASP A 42 -7.07 -14.22 -7.64
C ASP A 42 -6.22 -13.56 -8.75
N PHE A 43 -4.93 -13.88 -8.88
CA PHE A 43 -4.06 -13.33 -9.93
C PHE A 43 -4.18 -14.06 -11.28
N ALA A 44 -4.88 -15.19 -11.34
CA ALA A 44 -4.97 -15.99 -12.57
C ALA A 44 -5.55 -15.20 -13.75
N ASP A 45 -6.56 -14.37 -13.49
CA ASP A 45 -7.27 -13.57 -14.51
C ASP A 45 -6.41 -12.39 -15.03
N TYR A 46 -5.56 -11.82 -14.19
CA TYR A 46 -4.66 -10.72 -14.55
C TYR A 46 -3.42 -11.18 -15.33
N LYS A 47 -3.07 -12.48 -15.27
CA LYS A 47 -1.83 -13.08 -15.81
C LYS A 47 -1.85 -13.26 -17.34
N ASN A 48 -2.16 -12.17 -18.04
CA ASN A 48 -2.35 -12.12 -19.49
C ASN A 48 -1.37 -11.14 -20.17
N ALA A 49 -1.40 -11.11 -21.50
CA ALA A 49 -0.79 -10.05 -22.29
C ALA A 49 -1.89 -9.05 -22.71
N TYR A 50 -1.57 -7.76 -22.66
CA TYR A 50 -2.45 -6.66 -22.99
C TYR A 50 -1.78 -5.78 -24.03
N GLN A 51 -2.49 -5.49 -25.11
CA GLN A 51 -2.07 -4.54 -26.13
C GLN A 51 -2.33 -3.12 -25.61
N LEU A 52 -1.26 -2.35 -25.37
CA LEU A 52 -1.35 -0.93 -25.00
C LEU A 52 -1.79 -0.10 -26.20
N THR A 53 -2.52 0.98 -25.94
CA THR A 53 -2.95 1.95 -26.97
C THR A 53 -1.80 2.64 -27.71
N ASN A 54 -0.58 2.62 -27.14
CA ASN A 54 0.64 3.11 -27.79
C ASN A 54 1.38 2.04 -28.62
N GLY A 55 0.79 0.86 -28.84
CA GLY A 55 1.33 -0.20 -29.69
C GLY A 55 2.33 -1.16 -29.02
N GLN A 56 2.71 -0.92 -27.77
CA GLN A 56 3.52 -1.87 -26.98
C GLN A 56 2.65 -2.96 -26.37
N VAL A 57 3.27 -4.07 -25.95
CA VAL A 57 2.58 -5.16 -25.22
C VAL A 57 3.01 -5.13 -23.76
N LEU A 58 2.03 -5.01 -22.85
CA LEU A 58 2.22 -5.20 -21.42
C LEU A 58 1.85 -6.64 -21.05
N LYS A 59 2.80 -7.40 -20.53
CA LYS A 59 2.59 -8.77 -20.07
C LYS A 59 2.69 -8.84 -18.56
N PHE A 60 1.67 -9.44 -17.95
CA PHE A 60 1.69 -9.83 -16.55
C PHE A 60 2.10 -11.30 -16.44
N SER A 61 2.88 -11.60 -15.40
CA SER A 61 3.32 -12.96 -15.10
C SER A 61 3.50 -13.15 -13.60
N GLN A 62 3.54 -14.41 -13.17
CA GLN A 62 3.71 -14.78 -11.78
C GLN A 62 4.82 -15.82 -11.68
N ARG A 63 5.64 -15.74 -10.64
CA ARG A 63 6.62 -16.77 -10.28
C ARG A 63 6.60 -16.95 -8.76
N GLN A 64 6.26 -18.15 -8.30
CA GLN A 64 6.04 -18.42 -6.88
C GLN A 64 5.01 -17.43 -6.31
N ALA A 65 5.32 -16.74 -5.20
CA ALA A 65 4.45 -15.74 -4.56
C ALA A 65 4.59 -14.32 -5.13
N HIS A 66 5.38 -14.12 -6.19
CA HIS A 66 5.69 -12.80 -6.75
C HIS A 66 4.99 -12.57 -8.09
N PHE A 67 4.49 -11.35 -8.28
CA PHE A 67 3.83 -10.89 -9.50
C PHE A 67 4.75 -9.93 -10.26
N TYR A 68 4.70 -9.95 -11.59
CA TYR A 68 5.58 -9.17 -12.44
C TYR A 68 4.84 -8.54 -13.61
N ALA A 69 5.23 -7.33 -13.96
CA ALA A 69 4.88 -6.65 -15.21
C ALA A 69 6.10 -6.56 -16.14
N GLN A 70 5.87 -6.65 -17.45
CA GLN A 70 6.92 -6.59 -18.48
C GLN A 70 6.41 -5.87 -19.73
N ILE A 71 7.17 -4.89 -20.24
CA ILE A 71 6.88 -4.22 -21.53
C ILE A 71 7.71 -4.87 -22.64
N ASP A 72 7.06 -5.29 -23.73
CA ASP A 72 7.66 -5.92 -24.91
C ASP A 72 8.67 -7.04 -24.54
N LYS A 73 9.98 -6.75 -24.66
CA LYS A 73 11.11 -7.62 -24.30
C LYS A 73 12.00 -7.03 -23.20
N GLY A 74 11.50 -6.02 -22.49
CA GLY A 74 12.19 -5.33 -21.41
C GLY A 74 12.35 -6.17 -20.15
N GLU A 75 12.95 -5.57 -19.14
CA GLU A 75 13.09 -6.19 -17.82
C GLU A 75 11.72 -6.41 -17.16
N ARG A 76 11.62 -7.44 -16.31
CA ARG A 76 10.43 -7.70 -15.49
C ARG A 76 10.55 -6.91 -14.20
N VAL A 77 9.61 -6.00 -13.97
CA VAL A 77 9.48 -5.33 -12.67
C VAL A 77 8.53 -6.13 -11.78
N GLU A 78 8.86 -6.25 -10.50
CA GLU A 78 7.94 -6.81 -9.51
C GLU A 78 6.80 -5.82 -9.24
N ILE A 79 5.59 -6.35 -9.01
CA ILE A 79 4.40 -5.57 -8.68
C ILE A 79 3.72 -6.14 -7.44
N PHE A 80 3.20 -5.24 -6.61
CA PHE A 80 2.60 -5.55 -5.33
C PHE A 80 1.11 -5.18 -5.35
N PRO A 81 0.22 -6.02 -4.79
CA PRO A 81 -1.20 -5.72 -4.74
C PRO A 81 -1.50 -4.56 -3.77
N THR A 82 -2.35 -3.63 -4.21
CA THR A 82 -2.87 -2.52 -3.40
C THR A 82 -4.39 -2.59 -3.20
N ALA A 83 -5.10 -3.27 -4.11
CA ALA A 83 -6.50 -3.71 -3.99
C ALA A 83 -6.70 -4.96 -4.87
N ARG A 84 -7.85 -5.64 -4.78
CA ARG A 84 -8.16 -6.88 -5.54
C ARG A 84 -7.79 -6.77 -7.03
N ASP A 85 -8.10 -5.61 -7.60
CA ASP A 85 -8.00 -5.19 -8.99
C ASP A 85 -6.86 -4.18 -9.23
N GLN A 86 -6.00 -3.90 -8.24
CA GLN A 86 -5.00 -2.83 -8.32
C GLN A 86 -3.62 -3.28 -7.83
N PHE A 87 -2.59 -2.89 -8.59
CA PHE A 87 -1.20 -3.24 -8.32
C PHE A 87 -0.30 -2.02 -8.48
N VAL A 88 0.85 -2.03 -7.81
CA VAL A 88 1.88 -0.98 -7.92
C VAL A 88 3.27 -1.59 -8.07
N SER A 89 4.11 -1.04 -8.94
CA SER A 89 5.54 -1.36 -8.99
C SER A 89 6.35 -0.57 -7.95
N ASP A 90 7.57 -1.02 -7.64
CA ASP A 90 8.49 -0.28 -6.76
C ASP A 90 8.77 1.16 -7.26
N ALA A 91 8.81 1.35 -8.59
CA ALA A 91 8.95 2.66 -9.24
C ALA A 91 7.68 3.54 -9.19
N GLY A 92 6.57 3.04 -8.63
CA GLY A 92 5.30 3.76 -8.52
C GLY A 92 4.46 3.80 -9.79
N THR A 93 4.66 2.87 -10.74
CA THR A 93 3.67 2.61 -11.80
C THR A 93 2.48 1.89 -11.19
N ARG A 94 1.26 2.40 -11.42
CA ARG A 94 0.02 1.79 -10.93
C ARG A 94 -0.72 1.12 -12.08
N PHE A 95 -1.25 -0.06 -11.81
CA PHE A 95 -2.06 -0.86 -12.72
C PHE A 95 -3.45 -1.01 -12.09
N ASP A 96 -4.48 -0.55 -12.80
CA ASP A 96 -5.88 -0.61 -12.39
C ASP A 96 -6.65 -1.48 -13.38
N PHE A 97 -6.99 -2.71 -12.99
CA PHE A 97 -7.74 -3.65 -13.82
C PHE A 97 -9.24 -3.37 -13.77
N SER A 98 -9.91 -3.58 -14.90
CA SER A 98 -11.35 -3.34 -15.07
C SER A 98 -11.93 -4.33 -16.09
N ASP A 99 -13.25 -4.32 -16.26
CA ASP A 99 -13.97 -5.16 -17.22
C ASP A 99 -13.60 -6.66 -17.11
N GLU A 100 -13.64 -7.22 -15.90
CA GLU A 100 -13.27 -8.63 -15.64
C GLU A 100 -11.86 -8.97 -16.15
N ALA A 101 -10.90 -8.09 -15.86
CA ALA A 101 -9.51 -8.16 -16.32
C ALA A 101 -9.33 -8.13 -17.86
N GLN A 102 -10.30 -7.63 -18.63
CA GLN A 102 -10.14 -7.38 -20.06
C GLN A 102 -9.43 -6.05 -20.34
N THR A 103 -9.59 -5.07 -19.45
CA THR A 103 -9.01 -3.73 -19.56
C THR A 103 -8.04 -3.48 -18.39
N VAL A 104 -6.94 -2.77 -18.65
CA VAL A 104 -6.05 -2.26 -17.60
C VAL A 104 -5.64 -0.82 -17.90
N GLY A 105 -5.84 0.07 -16.93
CA GLY A 105 -5.26 1.41 -16.91
C GLY A 105 -3.87 1.36 -16.28
N VAL A 106 -2.90 2.02 -16.91
CA VAL A 106 -1.51 2.06 -16.45
C VAL A 106 -1.10 3.51 -16.22
N ALA A 107 -1.10 3.94 -14.96
CA ALA A 107 -0.66 5.27 -14.56
C ALA A 107 0.84 5.28 -14.22
N ASN A 108 1.51 6.38 -14.53
CA ASN A 108 2.97 6.52 -14.48
C ASN A 108 3.69 5.47 -15.35
N PHE A 109 3.18 5.27 -16.57
CA PHE A 109 3.67 4.25 -17.51
C PHE A 109 5.15 4.43 -17.87
N GLY A 110 5.62 5.67 -18.04
CA GLY A 110 7.00 5.99 -18.39
C GLY A 110 8.05 5.63 -17.32
N ARG A 111 7.63 5.12 -16.16
CA ARG A 111 8.54 4.58 -15.12
C ARG A 111 8.85 3.09 -15.30
N LEU A 112 8.21 2.41 -16.26
CA LEU A 112 8.53 1.02 -16.61
C LEU A 112 9.73 0.92 -17.56
N PRO A 113 10.59 -0.11 -17.43
CA PRO A 113 11.65 -0.39 -18.40
C PRO A 113 11.12 -0.49 -19.83
N LEU A 114 11.82 0.16 -20.76
CA LEU A 114 11.47 0.30 -22.19
C LEU A 114 10.14 1.02 -22.50
N ALA A 115 9.47 1.64 -21.54
CA ALA A 115 8.24 2.40 -21.79
C ALA A 115 8.45 3.57 -22.76
N LYS A 116 7.84 3.50 -23.94
CA LYS A 116 7.80 4.61 -24.92
C LYS A 116 6.79 5.71 -24.52
N ALA A 117 7.01 6.36 -23.36
CA ALA A 117 6.28 7.55 -22.92
C ALA A 117 7.06 8.34 -21.86
N THR A 118 6.54 9.50 -21.44
CA THR A 118 7.10 10.26 -20.30
C THR A 118 6.60 9.71 -18.96
N GLY A 119 7.35 9.99 -17.88
CA GLY A 119 7.19 9.36 -16.56
C GLY A 119 5.76 9.26 -16.02
N ASP A 120 4.98 10.35 -16.13
CA ASP A 120 3.62 10.44 -15.56
C ASP A 120 2.51 10.19 -16.61
N THR A 121 2.85 9.64 -17.78
CA THR A 121 1.86 9.28 -18.81
C THR A 121 0.93 8.17 -18.31
N ILE A 122 -0.37 8.32 -18.59
CA ILE A 122 -1.38 7.27 -18.40
C ILE A 122 -1.63 6.58 -19.75
N VAL A 123 -1.62 5.24 -19.77
CA VAL A 123 -1.86 4.43 -20.97
C VAL A 123 -2.91 3.37 -20.67
N MET A 124 -3.87 3.17 -21.56
CA MET A 124 -4.83 2.07 -21.47
C MET A 124 -4.32 0.86 -22.24
N ALA A 125 -4.65 -0.35 -21.78
CA ALA A 125 -4.39 -1.58 -22.49
C ALA A 125 -5.62 -2.51 -22.46
N LYS A 126 -5.73 -3.35 -23.49
CA LYS A 126 -6.81 -4.32 -23.69
C LYS A 126 -6.21 -5.71 -23.95
N ARG A 127 -6.86 -6.76 -23.47
CA ARG A 127 -6.55 -8.17 -23.80
C ARG A 127 -6.93 -8.56 -25.23
#